data_AF-A0A371H759-F1
#
_entry.id   AF-A0A371H759-F1
#
_cell.length_a   1.000
_cell.length_b   1.000
_cell.length_c   1.000
_cell.angle_alpha   90.00
_cell.angle_beta   90.00
_cell.angle_gamma   90.00
#
_symmetry.space_group_name_H-M   'P 1'
#
loop_
_entity.id
_entity.type
_entity.pdbx_description
1 polymer ?
#
loop_
_entity_poly.entity_id
_entity_poly.type
_entity_poly.pdbx_seq_one_letter_code
_entity_poly.pdbx_strand_id
1 'polypeptide(L)' 'MELKPLPSHLKYAYLDTEQQLPVIIANNLHREQEDKLLQVLRKHKKAIGWKLSNLPGINPSIYMHRILMEEEVKPIRQ' A
#
# COMPACT_ATOMS: atom_id res chain seq x y z
N MET A 1 -3.81 9.93 7.19
CA MET A 1 -3.50 9.27 5.90
C MET A 1 -4.63 9.61 4.96
N GLU A 2 -4.35 10.21 3.81
CA GLU A 2 -5.38 10.49 2.82
C GLU A 2 -5.56 9.25 1.93
N LEU A 3 -6.72 8.59 2.04
CA LEU A 3 -7.07 7.43 1.22
C LEU A 3 -7.79 7.87 -0.05
N LYS A 4 -7.52 7.18 -1.15
CA LYS A 4 -8.16 7.47 -2.44
C LYS A 4 -9.59 6.91 -2.44
N PRO A 5 -10.52 7.53 -3.17
CA PRO A 5 -11.82 6.93 -3.39
C PRO A 5 -11.66 5.60 -4.14
N LEU A 6 -12.42 4.59 -3.72
CA LEU A 6 -12.42 3.26 -4.33
C LEU A 6 -13.71 3.03 -5.13
N PRO A 7 -13.65 2.20 -6.19
CA PRO A 7 -14.85 1.64 -6.81
C PRO A 7 -15.71 0.88 -5.79
N SER A 8 -17.03 0.83 -6.01
CA SER A 8 -18.01 0.22 -5.08
C SER A 8 -17.78 -1.27 -4.76
N HIS A 9 -17.09 -1.99 -5.63
CA HIS A 9 -16.75 -3.40 -5.43
C HIS A 9 -15.50 -3.62 -4.57
N LEU A 10 -14.84 -2.54 -4.13
CA LEU A 10 -13.66 -2.59 -3.27
C LEU A 10 -13.91 -1.81 -1.97
N LYS A 11 -13.21 -2.21 -0.90
CA LYS A 11 -13.19 -1.49 0.37
C LYS A 11 -11.81 -1.54 1.00
N TYR A 12 -11.57 -0.61 1.93
CA TYR A 12 -10.41 -0.65 2.79
C TYR A 12 -10.65 -1.58 3.98
N ALA A 13 -9.64 -2.35 4.32
CA ALA A 13 -9.51 -3.08 5.57
C ALA A 13 -8.12 -2.83 6.17
N TYR A 14 -7.93 -3.16 7.44
CA TYR A 14 -6.70 -2.78 8.17
C TYR A 14 -6.01 -4.00 8.79
N LEU A 15 -4.69 -4.05 8.59
CA LEU A 15 -3.83 -5.13 9.11
C LEU A 15 -3.32 -4.85 10.54
N ASP A 16 -3.57 -3.67 11.10
CA ASP A 16 -3.29 -3.32 12.49
C ASP A 16 -4.45 -2.58 13.15
N THR A 17 -4.37 -2.48 14.48
CA THR A 17 -5.36 -1.82 15.34
C THR A 17 -5.34 -0.30 15.17
N GLU A 18 -4.17 0.27 14.87
CA GLU A 18 -3.95 1.71 14.67
C GLU A 18 -4.41 2.20 13.29
N GLN A 19 -4.94 1.31 12.44
CA GLN A 19 -5.41 1.63 11.07
C GLN A 19 -4.33 2.30 10.19
N GLN A 20 -3.06 1.98 10.43
CA GLN A 20 -1.91 2.55 9.72
C GLN A 20 -1.55 1.77 8.46
N LEU A 21 -1.99 0.51 8.35
CA LEU A 21 -1.75 -0.34 7.20
C LEU A 21 -3.05 -0.74 6.51
N PRO A 22 -3.59 0.15 5.65
CA PRO A 22 -4.73 -0.18 4.83
C PRO A 22 -4.36 -1.21 3.75
N VAL A 23 -5.25 -2.16 3.53
CA VAL A 23 -5.28 -3.06 2.38
C VAL A 23 -6.60 -2.88 1.65
N ILE A 24 -6.59 -3.05 0.33
CA ILE A 24 -7.78 -2.99 -0.50
C ILE A 24 -8.26 -4.42 -0.73
N ILE A 25 -9.51 -4.71 -0.37
CA ILE A 25 -10.13 -6.03 -0.54
C ILE A 25 -11.47 -5.89 -1.27
N ALA A 26 -12.01 -7.01 -1.77
CA ALA A 26 -13.33 -7.02 -2.36
C ALA A 26 -14.42 -6.72 -1.32
N ASN A 27 -15.41 -5.91 -1.71
CA ASN A 27 -16.50 -5.48 -0.83
C ASN A 27 -17.61 -6.53 -0.69
N ASN A 28 -17.67 -7.50 -1.60
CA ASN A 28 -18.69 -8.56 -1.63
C ASN A 28 -18.28 -9.83 -0.85
N LEU A 29 -17.27 -9.76 0.02
CA LEU A 29 -16.87 -10.89 0.85
C LEU A 29 -17.84 -11.09 2.00
N HIS A 30 -18.20 -12.34 2.28
CA HIS A 30 -18.86 -12.67 3.53
C HIS A 30 -17.91 -12.45 4.71
N ARG A 31 -18.46 -12.13 5.88
CA ARG A 31 -17.69 -11.82 7.10
C ARG A 31 -16.64 -12.89 7.42
N GLU A 32 -17.00 -14.16 7.31
CA GLU A 32 -16.07 -15.27 7.58
C GLU A 32 -14.91 -15.32 6.58
N GLN A 33 -15.15 -15.02 5.31
CA GLN A 33 -14.12 -14.99 4.27
C GLN A 33 -13.18 -13.80 4.49
N GLU A 34 -13.74 -12.64 4.84
CA GLU A 34 -12.98 -11.45 5.19
C GLU A 34 -12.09 -11.69 6.40
N ASP A 35 -12.62 -12.29 7.47
CA ASP A 35 -11.85 -12.59 8.68
C ASP A 35 -10.70 -13.57 8.39
N LYS A 36 -10.96 -14.65 7.64
CA LYS A 36 -9.93 -15.61 7.20
C LYS A 36 -8.85 -14.94 6.35
N LEU A 37 -9.26 -14.09 5.40
CA LEU A 37 -8.33 -13.34 4.56
C LEU A 37 -7.44 -12.41 5.41
N LEU A 38 -8.05 -11.60 6.29
CA LEU A 38 -7.32 -10.68 7.15
C LEU A 38 -6.38 -11.41 8.10
N GLN A 39 -6.76 -12.59 8.61
CA GLN A 39 -5.89 -13.41 9.45
C GLN A 39 -4.61 -13.81 8.70
N VAL A 40 -4.73 -14.28 7.45
CA VAL A 40 -3.57 -14.65 6.61
C VAL A 40 -2.73 -13.42 6.31
N LEU A 41 -3.35 -12.31 5.89
CA LEU A 41 -2.62 -11.07 5.58
C LEU A 41 -1.88 -10.50 6.79
N ARG A 42 -2.48 -10.56 7.99
CA ARG A 42 -1.82 -10.16 9.25
C ARG A 42 -0.62 -11.04 9.58
N LYS A 43 -0.74 -12.36 9.40
CA LYS A 43 0.37 -13.31 9.58
C LYS A 43 1.54 -13.01 8.64
N HIS A 44 1.25 -12.57 7.43
CA HIS A 44 2.24 -12.27 6.39
C HIS A 44 2.51 -10.77 6.18
N LYS A 45 2.16 -9.91 7.15
CA LYS A 45 2.30 -8.45 7.06
C LYS A 45 3.71 -8.00 6.65
N LYS A 46 4.77 -8.69 7.09
CA LYS A 46 6.17 -8.39 6.73
C LYS A 46 6.47 -8.60 5.25
N ALA A 47 5.82 -9.57 4.61
CA ALA A 47 6.00 -9.90 3.19
C ALA A 47 5.16 -9.01 2.27
N ILE A 48 4.15 -8.32 2.80
CA ILE A 48 3.23 -7.46 2.02
C ILE A 48 3.62 -5.98 2.18
N GLY A 49 3.92 -5.57 3.42
CA GLY A 49 4.38 -4.22 3.75
C GLY A 49 5.88 -4.07 3.55
N TRP A 50 6.36 -4.17 2.31
CA TRP A 50 7.74 -3.79 2.00
C TRP A 50 7.87 -2.29 2.17
N LYS A 51 8.55 -1.87 3.25
CA LYS A 51 9.07 -0.51 3.35
C LYS A 51 10.36 -0.45 2.52
N LEU A 52 10.71 0.74 2.02
CA LEU A 52 12.00 0.99 1.36
C LEU A 52 13.19 0.56 2.24
N SER A 53 13.04 0.65 3.55
CA SER A 53 14.00 0.15 4.55
C SER A 53 14.19 -1.38 4.54
N ASN A 54 13.25 -2.13 3.97
CA ASN A 54 13.28 -3.60 3.91
C ASN A 54 14.02 -4.13 2.67
N LEU A 55 14.63 -3.26 1.86
CA LEU A 55 15.51 -3.62 0.73
C LEU A 55 16.99 -3.44 1.11
N PRO A 56 17.54 -4.23 2.06
CA PRO A 56 18.94 -4.12 2.44
C PRO A 56 19.83 -4.50 1.26
N GLY A 57 20.76 -3.60 0.90
CA GLY A 57 21.74 -3.85 -0.16
C GLY A 57 21.41 -3.23 -1.52
N ILE A 58 20.21 -2.70 -1.73
CA ILE A 58 19.92 -1.89 -2.93
C ILE A 58 20.11 -0.41 -2.55
N ASN A 59 21.11 0.22 -3.15
CA ASN A 59 21.34 1.65 -2.97
C ASN A 59 20.08 2.43 -3.42
N PRO A 60 19.51 3.33 -2.61
CA PRO A 60 18.42 4.21 -3.00
C PRO A 60 18.61 4.94 -4.32
N SER A 61 19.86 5.27 -4.68
CA SER A 61 20.17 5.88 -5.98
C SER A 61 19.97 4.96 -7.18
N ILE A 62 19.89 3.64 -6.99
CA ILE A 62 19.77 2.64 -8.06
C ILE A 62 18.30 2.35 -8.41
N TYR A 63 17.38 2.38 -7.44
CA TYR A 63 15.94 2.16 -7.74
C TYR A 63 15.14 3.46 -7.89
N MET A 64 15.68 4.61 -7.46
CA MET A 64 15.06 5.91 -7.70
C MET A 64 15.62 6.53 -8.98
N HIS A 65 14.84 6.48 -10.06
CA HIS A 65 15.07 7.38 -11.19
C HIS A 65 14.81 8.81 -10.72
N ARG A 66 15.88 9.58 -10.54
CA ARG A 66 15.79 11.02 -10.26
C ARG A 66 15.59 11.76 -11.57
N ILE A 67 14.38 12.23 -11.81
CA ILE A 67 14.12 13.23 -12.83
C ILE A 67 14.48 14.58 -12.21
N LEU A 68 15.54 15.21 -12.72
CA LEU A 68 15.91 16.56 -12.33
C LEU A 68 14.89 17.52 -12.95
N MET A 69 14.31 18.38 -12.12
CA MET A 69 13.34 19.42 -12.52
C MET A 69 13.89 20.78 -12.08
N GLU A 70 13.63 21.82 -12.87
CA GLU A 70 13.90 23.20 -12.44
C GLU A 70 12.98 23.57 -11.25
N GLU A 71 13.41 24.50 -10.39
CA GLU A 71 12.77 24.81 -9.09
C GLU A 71 11.27 25.14 -9.19
N GLU A 72 10.79 25.59 -10.35
CA GLU A 72 9.41 26.03 -10.55
C GLU A 72 8.58 25.08 -11.43
N VAL A 73 9.14 23.96 -11.88
CA VAL A 73 8.45 23.06 -12.84
C VAL A 73 7.92 21.81 -12.11
N LYS A 74 6.61 21.54 -12.29
CA LYS A 74 5.97 20.31 -11.81
C LYS A 74 5.76 19.34 -12.97
N PRO A 75 5.97 18.03 -12.77
CA PRO A 75 5.77 17.05 -13.83
C PRO A 75 4.27 16.95 -14.14
N ILE A 76 3.93 17.01 -15.43
CA ILE A 76 2.56 16.88 -15.93
C ILE A 76 2.41 15.47 -16.50
N ARG A 77 1.35 14.77 -16.09
CA ARG A 77 0.97 13.49 -16.68
C ARG A 77 0.13 13.78 -17.93
N GLN A 78 0.54 13.29 -19.09
CA GLN A 78 -0.32 13.25 -20.29
C GLN A 78 -1.47 12.27 -20.12
#